data_AF-A0A959G0X1-F1
#
_entry.id   AF-A0A959G0X1-F1
#
_cell.length_a   1.000
_cell.length_b   1.000
_cell.length_c   1.000
_cell.angle_alpha   90.00
_cell.angle_beta   90.00
_cell.angle_gamma   90.00
#
_symmetry.space_group_name_H-M   'P 1'
#
loop_
_entity.id
_entity.type
_entity.pdbx_description
1 polymer ?
#
loop_
_entity_poly.entity_id
_entity_poly.type
_entity_poly.pdbx_seq_one_letter_code
_entity_poly.pdbx_strand_id
1 'polypeptide(L)'
;MNPTQFYKQFILITIGTIALLILLHTFAGFKEFQVLSWLSLGFFFLVSWTMYTLGSRLAVSSNKNAFTSMVMVFVFAKMLLSVLIIAVYAKTFEPQSKLFVLPFFLVYLIYTIFETYFLMIVGRTKIDQP
;
A
#
# COMPACT_ATOMS: atom_id res chain seq x y z
N MET A 1 16.61 -7.46 5.56
CA MET A 1 15.71 -8.59 5.21
C MET A 1 16.13 -9.14 3.86
N ASN A 2 16.18 -10.47 3.70
CA ASN A 2 16.51 -11.04 2.40
C ASN A 2 15.37 -10.75 1.39
N PRO A 3 15.67 -10.44 0.12
CA PRO A 3 14.64 -10.15 -0.88
C PRO A 3 13.58 -11.23 -1.01
N THR A 4 13.98 -12.49 -0.86
CA THR A 4 13.07 -13.63 -0.87
C THR A 4 12.02 -13.59 0.25
N GLN A 5 12.38 -13.09 1.44
CA GLN A 5 11.44 -12.97 2.55
C GLN A 5 10.44 -11.84 2.31
N PHE A 6 10.87 -10.74 1.67
CA PHE A 6 9.97 -9.66 1.27
C PHE A 6 8.91 -10.16 0.31
N TYR A 7 9.32 -10.77 -0.81
CA TYR A 7 8.38 -11.22 -1.82
C TYR A 7 7.42 -12.28 -1.28
N LYS A 8 7.88 -13.18 -0.40
CA LYS A 8 6.99 -14.15 0.28
C LYS A 8 5.92 -13.46 1.12
N GLN A 9 6.29 -12.50 1.97
CA GLN A 9 5.33 -11.77 2.81
C GLN A 9 4.40 -10.88 1.97
N PHE A 10 4.94 -10.23 0.94
CA PHE A 10 4.18 -9.38 0.02
C PHE A 10 3.12 -10.18 -0.75
N ILE A 11 3.49 -11.35 -1.28
CA ILE A 11 2.54 -12.26 -1.95
C ILE A 11 1.50 -12.77 -0.94
N LEU A 12 1.92 -13.19 0.26
CA LEU A 12 0.99 -13.67 1.29
C LEU A 12 -0.05 -12.60 1.67
N ILE A 13 0.39 -11.34 1.86
CA ILE A 13 -0.49 -10.22 2.19
C ILE A 13 -1.39 -9.87 1.02
N THR A 14 -0.88 -9.92 -0.21
CA THR A 14 -1.67 -9.67 -1.41
C THR A 14 -2.77 -10.74 -1.55
N ILE A 15 -2.43 -12.03 -1.41
CA ILE A 15 -3.40 -13.14 -1.45
C ILE A 15 -4.42 -13.00 -0.31
N GLY A 16 -3.97 -12.71 0.91
CA GLY A 16 -4.85 -12.49 2.05
C GLY A 16 -5.81 -11.32 1.84
N THR A 17 -5.32 -10.23 1.22
CA THR A 17 -6.14 -9.07 0.88
C THR A 17 -7.15 -9.41 -0.22
N ILE A 18 -6.74 -10.16 -1.25
CA ILE A 18 -7.64 -10.65 -2.30
C ILE A 18 -8.75 -11.51 -1.69
N ALA A 19 -8.41 -12.47 -0.83
CA ALA A 19 -9.38 -13.34 -0.17
C ALA A 19 -10.36 -12.52 0.68
N LEU A 20 -9.86 -11.53 1.41
CA LEU A 20 -10.68 -10.66 2.24
C LEU A 20 -11.59 -9.73 1.42
N LEU A 21 -11.12 -9.22 0.29
CA LEU A 21 -11.94 -8.45 -0.65
C LEU A 21 -13.04 -9.31 -1.28
N ILE A 22 -12.73 -10.53 -1.70
CA ILE A 22 -13.72 -11.48 -2.22
C ILE A 22 -14.80 -11.73 -1.16
N LEU A 23 -14.40 -12.00 0.09
CA LEU A 23 -15.33 -12.17 1.20
C LEU A 23 -16.19 -10.93 1.42
N LEU A 24 -15.60 -9.73 1.40
CA LEU A 24 -16.32 -8.47 1.55
C LEU A 24 -17.34 -8.25 0.41
N HIS A 25 -17.00 -8.62 -0.82
CA HIS A 25 -17.89 -8.48 -1.98
C HIS A 25 -19.04 -9.49 -2.01
N THR A 26 -19.01 -10.54 -1.18
CA THR A 26 -20.17 -11.43 -1.03
C THR A 26 -21.35 -10.73 -0.36
N PHE A 27 -21.09 -9.70 0.45
CA PHE A 27 -22.12 -8.90 1.10
C PHE A 27 -22.78 -7.93 0.10
N ALA A 28 -24.12 -7.92 0.06
CA ALA A 28 -24.92 -7.17 -0.92
C ALA A 28 -24.59 -5.67 -0.95
N GLY A 29 -24.22 -5.06 0.19
CA GLY A 29 -23.86 -3.65 0.28
C GLY A 29 -22.51 -3.26 -0.31
N PHE A 30 -21.67 -4.22 -0.76
CA PHE A 30 -20.31 -3.96 -1.27
C PHE A 30 -20.06 -4.41 -2.71
N LYS A 31 -21.03 -5.07 -3.35
CA LYS A 31 -20.90 -5.54 -4.74
C LYS A 31 -20.66 -4.40 -5.73
N GLU A 32 -21.29 -3.25 -5.52
CA GLU A 32 -21.16 -2.09 -6.41
C GLU A 32 -19.76 -1.43 -6.33
N PHE A 33 -19.01 -1.70 -5.27
CA PHE A 33 -17.70 -1.07 -5.00
C PHE A 33 -16.51 -1.97 -5.37
N GLN A 34 -16.75 -3.02 -6.15
CA GLN A 34 -15.71 -3.94 -6.62
C GLN A 34 -14.62 -3.23 -7.41
N VAL A 35 -15.00 -2.36 -8.34
CA VAL A 35 -14.05 -1.62 -9.20
C VAL A 35 -13.06 -0.83 -8.36
N LEU A 36 -13.55 -0.08 -7.37
CA LEU A 36 -12.68 0.68 -6.48
C LEU A 36 -11.77 -0.23 -5.66
N SER A 37 -12.29 -1.35 -5.16
CA SER A 37 -11.53 -2.31 -4.35
C SER A 37 -10.33 -2.87 -5.12
N TRP A 38 -10.56 -3.31 -6.36
CA TRP A 38 -9.52 -3.87 -7.24
C TRP A 38 -8.52 -2.80 -7.68
N LEU A 39 -9.00 -1.60 -8.01
CA LEU A 39 -8.14 -0.47 -8.36
C LEU A 39 -7.24 -0.07 -7.17
N SER A 40 -7.79 -0.06 -5.96
CA SER A 40 -7.03 0.20 -4.73
C SER A 40 -5.96 -0.86 -4.51
N LEU A 41 -6.30 -2.14 -4.67
CA LEU A 41 -5.35 -3.24 -4.53
C LEU A 41 -4.20 -3.08 -5.52
N GLY A 42 -4.49 -2.85 -6.80
CA GLY A 42 -3.47 -2.62 -7.82
C GLY A 42 -2.59 -1.39 -7.50
N PHE A 43 -3.21 -0.30 -7.06
CA PHE A 43 -2.50 0.91 -6.67
C PHE A 43 -1.52 0.66 -5.51
N PHE A 44 -1.99 0.12 -4.38
CA PHE A 44 -1.13 -0.13 -3.22
C PHE A 44 -0.09 -1.23 -3.48
N PHE A 45 -0.41 -2.22 -4.30
CA PHE A 45 0.55 -3.20 -4.78
C PHE A 45 1.73 -2.53 -5.49
N LEU A 46 1.46 -1.64 -6.44
CA LEU A 46 2.50 -0.92 -7.18
C LEU A 46 3.31 0.02 -6.29
N VAL A 47 2.64 0.73 -5.37
CA VAL A 47 3.31 1.62 -4.41
C VAL A 47 4.26 0.83 -3.52
N SER A 48 3.80 -0.25 -2.90
CA SER A 48 4.61 -1.11 -2.04
C SER A 48 5.78 -1.76 -2.79
N TRP A 49 5.56 -2.24 -4.02
CA TRP A 49 6.61 -2.81 -4.86
C TRP A 49 7.70 -1.77 -5.18
N THR A 50 7.29 -0.58 -5.59
CA THR A 50 8.22 0.51 -5.94
C THR A 50 8.98 0.99 -4.70
N MET A 51 8.29 1.11 -3.56
CA MET A 51 8.90 1.53 -2.31
C MET A 51 9.94 0.52 -1.81
N TYR A 52 9.68 -0.79 -1.97
CA TYR A 52 10.65 -1.83 -1.63
C TYR A 52 11.92 -1.74 -2.47
N THR A 53 11.76 -1.66 -3.79
CA THR A 53 12.90 -1.67 -4.73
C THR A 53 13.76 -0.43 -4.58
N LEU A 54 13.15 0.76 -4.44
CA LEU A 54 13.87 2.00 -4.20
C LEU A 54 14.43 2.06 -2.78
N GLY A 55 13.65 1.66 -1.77
CA GLY A 55 14.05 1.69 -0.37
C GLY A 55 15.26 0.80 -0.09
N SER A 56 15.28 -0.40 -0.66
CA SER A 56 16.42 -1.32 -0.51
C SER A 56 17.69 -0.78 -1.16
N ARG A 57 17.59 -0.08 -2.29
CA ARG A 57 18.74 0.56 -2.96
C ARG A 57 19.24 1.78 -2.18
N LEU A 58 18.34 2.63 -1.70
CA LEU A 58 18.69 3.86 -0.99
C LEU A 58 19.16 3.62 0.45
N ALA A 59 18.79 2.49 1.06
CA ALA A 59 19.26 2.12 2.38
C ALA A 59 20.79 1.95 2.45
N VAL A 60 21.40 1.46 1.38
CA VAL A 60 22.86 1.24 1.26
C VAL A 60 23.55 2.44 0.59
N SER A 61 22.81 3.49 0.22
CA SER A 61 23.40 4.68 -0.40
C SER A 61 24.18 5.51 0.62
N SER A 62 25.28 6.13 0.16
CA SER A 62 26.13 7.01 0.98
C SER A 62 25.39 8.25 1.53
N ASN A 63 24.29 8.64 0.89
CA ASN A 63 23.47 9.75 1.34
C ASN A 63 22.63 9.34 2.56
N LYS A 64 22.97 9.90 3.73
CA LYS A 64 22.29 9.62 5.00
C LYS A 64 20.79 9.96 4.94
N ASN A 65 20.40 10.99 4.19
CA ASN A 65 19.03 11.51 4.12
C ASN A 65 18.18 10.89 3.01
N ALA A 66 18.79 10.26 1.99
CA ALA A 66 18.06 9.78 0.81
C ALA A 66 16.95 8.78 1.14
N PHE A 67 17.21 7.85 2.08
CA PHE A 67 16.21 6.89 2.52
C PHE A 67 15.02 7.58 3.21
N THR A 68 15.27 8.47 4.16
CA THR A 68 14.22 9.19 4.90
C THR A 68 13.42 10.10 3.97
N SER A 69 14.07 10.83 3.06
CA SER A 69 13.39 11.67 2.07
C SER A 69 12.52 10.85 1.13
N MET A 70 12.98 9.68 0.68
CA MET A 70 12.18 8.76 -0.12
C MET A 70 10.93 8.31 0.65
N VAL A 71 11.09 7.88 1.91
CA VAL A 71 9.96 7.47 2.76
C VAL A 71 8.94 8.59 2.87
N MET A 72 9.37 9.82 3.16
CA MET A 72 8.47 10.97 3.23
C MET A 72 7.72 11.19 1.91
N VAL A 73 8.42 11.19 0.78
CA VAL A 73 7.79 11.34 -0.55
C VAL A 73 6.76 10.25 -0.80
N PHE A 74 7.05 8.99 -0.49
CA PHE A 74 6.10 7.90 -0.66
C PHE A 74 4.86 8.04 0.23
N VAL A 75 5.04 8.42 1.50
CA VAL A 75 3.92 8.65 2.42
C VAL A 75 3.04 9.80 1.90
N PHE A 76 3.64 10.94 1.54
CA PHE A 76 2.89 12.09 1.01
C PHE A 76 2.20 11.78 -0.32
N ALA A 77 2.92 11.20 -1.28
CA ALA A 77 2.37 10.84 -2.58
C ALA A 77 1.23 9.84 -2.44
N LYS A 78 1.38 8.82 -1.61
CA LYS A 78 0.34 7.83 -1.33
C LYS A 78 -0.90 8.48 -0.73
N MET A 79 -0.76 9.38 0.24
CA MET A 79 -1.91 10.08 0.83
C MET A 79 -2.62 10.95 -0.20
N LEU A 80 -1.88 11.74 -0.99
CA LEU A 80 -2.45 12.59 -2.03
C LEU A 80 -3.17 11.77 -3.10
N LEU A 81 -2.53 10.72 -3.62
CA LEU A 81 -3.09 9.83 -4.63
C LEU A 81 -4.31 9.07 -4.10
N SER A 82 -4.31 8.70 -2.81
CA SER A 82 -5.48 8.08 -2.18
C SER A 82 -6.70 9.00 -2.19
N VAL A 83 -6.51 10.28 -1.82
CA VAL A 83 -7.57 11.30 -1.89
C VAL A 83 -8.05 11.48 -3.32
N LEU A 84 -7.12 11.55 -4.30
CA LEU A 84 -7.48 11.69 -5.72
C LEU A 84 -8.28 10.48 -6.23
N ILE A 85 -7.87 9.26 -5.91
CA ILE A 85 -8.59 8.04 -6.32
C ILE A 85 -10.02 8.04 -5.77
N ILE A 86 -10.18 8.34 -4.47
CA ILE A 86 -11.50 8.42 -3.82
C ILE A 86 -12.34 9.52 -4.47
N ALA A 87 -11.78 10.71 -4.69
CA ALA A 87 -12.49 11.85 -5.26
C ALA A 87 -12.93 11.60 -6.71
N VAL A 88 -12.05 11.02 -7.53
CA VAL A 88 -12.36 10.64 -8.91
C VAL A 88 -13.46 9.58 -8.92
N TYR A 89 -13.35 8.53 -8.09
CA TYR A 89 -14.37 7.50 -8.01
C TYR A 89 -15.73 8.06 -7.56
N ALA A 90 -15.76 8.89 -6.53
CA ALA A 90 -16.97 9.52 -6.02
C ALA A 90 -17.66 10.40 -7.07
N LYS A 91 -16.88 11.12 -7.89
CA LYS A 91 -17.41 11.98 -8.96
C LYS A 91 -17.89 11.20 -10.18
N THR A 92 -17.24 10.08 -10.53
CA THR A 92 -17.58 9.31 -11.73
C THR A 92 -18.71 8.32 -11.52
N PHE A 93 -18.79 7.68 -10.35
CA PHE A 93 -19.75 6.61 -10.07
C PHE A 93 -20.92 7.03 -9.17
N GLU A 94 -20.88 8.25 -8.63
CA GLU A 94 -21.92 8.82 -7.75
C GLU A 94 -22.53 7.78 -6.77
N PRO A 95 -21.69 7.11 -5.95
CA PRO A 95 -22.17 6.01 -5.13
C PRO A 95 -23.23 6.49 -4.15
N GLN A 96 -24.39 5.80 -4.13
CA GLN A 96 -25.53 6.17 -3.27
C GLN A 96 -25.18 6.08 -1.77
N SER A 97 -24.18 5.29 -1.41
CA SER A 97 -23.73 5.07 -0.04
C SER A 97 -22.24 5.33 0.10
N LYS A 98 -21.84 5.97 1.20
CA LYS A 98 -20.43 6.23 1.56
C LYS A 98 -19.65 4.97 1.94
N LEU A 99 -20.30 3.80 1.98
CA LEU A 99 -19.68 2.52 2.29
C LEU A 99 -18.57 2.12 1.31
N PHE A 100 -18.53 2.70 0.10
CA PHE A 100 -17.46 2.48 -0.88
C PHE A 100 -16.05 2.81 -0.35
N VAL A 101 -15.95 3.71 0.63
CA VAL A 101 -14.68 4.10 1.23
C VAL A 101 -14.09 2.98 2.08
N LEU A 102 -14.92 2.10 2.64
CA LEU A 102 -14.48 1.03 3.55
C LEU A 102 -13.54 0.00 2.89
N PRO A 103 -13.86 -0.62 1.73
CA PRO A 103 -12.92 -1.51 1.05
C PRO A 103 -11.62 -0.81 0.67
N PHE A 104 -11.69 0.45 0.22
CA PHE A 104 -10.50 1.26 -0.07
C PHE A 104 -9.62 1.40 1.18
N PHE A 105 -10.22 1.81 2.30
CA PHE A 105 -9.51 2.03 3.56
C PHE A 105 -8.91 0.74 4.11
N LEU A 106 -9.60 -0.38 3.93
CA LEU A 106 -9.12 -1.68 4.35
C LEU A 106 -7.84 -2.08 3.61
N VAL A 107 -7.82 -1.93 2.28
CA VAL A 107 -6.60 -2.18 1.49
C VAL A 107 -5.51 -1.20 1.89
N TYR A 108 -5.83 0.10 2.01
CA TYR A 108 -4.91 1.12 2.46
C TYR A 108 -4.25 0.73 3.78
N LEU A 109 -5.02 0.29 4.78
CA LEU A 109 -4.52 -0.01 6.11
C LEU A 109 -3.60 -1.23 6.10
N ILE A 110 -4.03 -2.32 5.44
CA ILE A 110 -3.22 -3.56 5.33
C ILE A 110 -1.86 -3.26 4.70
N TYR A 111 -1.86 -2.56 3.56
CA TYR A 111 -0.62 -2.21 2.88
C TYR A 111 0.20 -1.18 3.65
N THR A 112 -0.43 -0.24 4.37
CA THR A 112 0.30 0.71 5.24
C THR A 112 1.02 0.00 6.37
N ILE A 113 0.36 -0.92 7.07
CA ILE A 113 0.99 -1.70 8.14
C ILE A 113 2.18 -2.49 7.59
N PHE A 114 2.00 -3.15 6.44
CA PHE A 114 3.07 -3.88 5.78
C PHE A 114 4.26 -2.98 5.37
N GLU A 115 3.98 -1.85 4.73
CA GLU A 115 4.98 -0.87 4.31
C GLU A 115 5.76 -0.32 5.50
N THR A 116 5.07 0.08 6.56
CA THR A 116 5.70 0.59 7.79
C THR A 116 6.57 -0.49 8.44
N TYR A 117 6.09 -1.74 8.54
CA TYR A 117 6.87 -2.87 9.03
C TYR A 117 8.17 -3.05 8.23
N PHE A 118 8.06 -3.03 6.90
CA PHE A 118 9.21 -3.18 6.03
C PHE A 118 10.22 -2.03 6.16
N LEU A 119 9.74 -0.78 6.17
CA LEU A 119 10.60 0.40 6.30
C LEU A 119 11.35 0.41 7.62
N MET A 120 10.72 -0.03 8.72
CA MET A 120 11.39 -0.15 10.01
C MET A 120 12.54 -1.15 9.97
N ILE A 121 12.35 -2.30 9.30
CA ILE A 121 13.41 -3.31 9.16
C ILE A 121 14.55 -2.78 8.30
N VAL A 122 14.24 -2.16 7.15
CA VAL A 122 15.27 -1.62 6.26
C VAL A 122 16.02 -0.47 6.90
N GLY A 123 15.33 0.42 7.61
CA GLY A 123 15.93 1.55 8.30
C GLY A 123 16.91 1.13 9.40
N ARG A 124 16.64 0.02 10.11
CA ARG A 124 17.56 -0.54 11.11
C ARG A 124 18.87 -1.05 10.51
N THR A 125 18.85 -1.60 9.30
CA THR A 125 20.07 -2.06 8.60
C THR A 125 21.11 -0.95 8.37
N LYS A 126 20.72 0.33 8.46
CA LYS A 126 21.62 1.48 8.35
C LYS A 126 22.26 1.89 9.69
N ILE A 127 21.69 1.47 10.82
CA ILE A 127 22.16 1.79 12.19
C ILE A 127 23.31 0.87 12.61
N ASP A 128 23.36 -0.36 12.09
CA ASP A 128 24.36 -1.38 12.45
C ASP A 128 25.59 -1.41 11.51
N GLN A 129 25.75 -0.43 10.61
CA GLN A 129 27.00 -0.28 9.85
C GLN A 129 27.95 0.67 10.62
N PRO A 130 29.17 0.22 10.97
CA PRO A 130 30.11 0.99 11.79
C PRO A 130 30.57 2.29 11.11
#